data_AF-A0A958V5E8-F1
#
_entry.id   AF-A0A958V5E8-F1
#
_cell.length_a   1.000
_cell.length_b   1.000
_cell.length_c   1.000
_cell.angle_alpha   90.00
_cell.angle_beta   90.00
_cell.angle_gamma   90.00
#
_symmetry.space_group_name_H-M   'P 1'
#
loop_
_entity.id
_entity.type
_entity.pdbx_description
1 polymer ?
#
loop_
_entity_poly.entity_id
_entity_poly.type
_entity_poly.pdbx_seq_one_letter_code
_entity_poly.pdbx_strand_id
1 'polypeptide(L)'
;VFDRVREFTAKHISWPFSKIVDEGLSTTLGRTINTSSTTLVVLFAMFLFGGDTIKGFMFAMIVGILVGTYSSLFIASPIMYDTIKKLDPKVK
;
A
#
# COMPACT_ATOMS: atom_id res chain seq x y z
N VAL A 1 -1.02 0.75 6.43
CA VAL A 1 -1.66 -0.55 6.11
C VAL A 1 -1.47 -1.52 7.27
N PHE A 2 -0.24 -1.94 7.60
CA PHE A 2 0.03 -2.89 8.69
C PHE A 2 -0.60 -2.56 10.05
N ASP A 3 -0.52 -1.30 10.47
CA ASP A 3 -1.09 -0.88 11.76
C ASP A 3 -2.62 -0.93 11.77
N ARG A 4 -3.26 -0.72 10.61
CA ARG A 4 -4.72 -0.85 10.44
C ARG A 4 -5.16 -2.30 10.39
N VAL A 5 -4.42 -3.17 9.70
CA VAL A 5 -4.70 -4.62 9.74
C VAL A 5 -4.58 -5.13 11.18
N ARG A 6 -3.58 -4.68 11.95
CA ARG A 6 -3.43 -5.01 13.37
C ARG A 6 -4.61 -4.53 14.23
N GLU A 7 -5.10 -3.30 14.01
CA GLU A 7 -6.27 -2.76 14.71
C GLU A 7 -7.55 -3.57 14.39
N PHE A 8 -7.75 -3.96 13.13
CA PHE A 8 -8.88 -4.79 12.70
C PHE A 8 -8.82 -6.20 13.28
N THR A 9 -7.63 -6.82 13.35
CA THR A 9 -7.43 -8.12 14.02
C THR A 9 -7.80 -8.07 15.50
N ALA A 10 -7.49 -6.96 16.19
CA ALA A 10 -7.81 -6.80 17.61
C ALA A 10 -9.31 -6.54 17.88
N LYS A 11 -10.00 -5.80 16.99
CA LYS A 11 -11.44 -5.48 17.13
C LYS A 11 -12.39 -6.57 16.62
N HIS A 12 -11.98 -7.36 15.64
CA HIS A 12 -12.84 -8.34 14.96
C HIS A 12 -12.31 -9.78 15.06
N ILE A 13 -12.10 -10.25 16.30
CA ILE A 13 -11.59 -11.60 16.63
C ILE A 13 -12.43 -12.75 16.02
N SER A 14 -13.72 -12.53 15.76
CA SER A 14 -14.64 -13.54 15.21
C SER A 14 -14.60 -13.65 13.68
N TRP A 15 -13.96 -12.73 12.95
CA TRP A 15 -13.98 -12.74 11.49
C TRP A 15 -12.86 -13.61 10.90
N PRO A 16 -13.11 -14.26 9.75
CA PRO A 16 -12.05 -14.95 9.04
C PRO A 16 -10.96 -13.94 8.68
N PHE A 17 -9.70 -14.31 8.93
CA PHE A 17 -8.54 -13.42 8.79
C PHE A 17 -8.43 -12.80 7.38
N SER A 18 -8.90 -13.52 6.36
CA SER A 18 -9.00 -13.02 4.98
C SER A 18 -9.89 -11.77 4.88
N LYS A 19 -11.02 -11.74 5.60
CA LYS A 19 -11.96 -10.61 5.59
C LYS A 19 -11.40 -9.42 6.38
N ILE A 20 -10.68 -9.67 7.47
CA ILE A 20 -10.00 -8.64 8.27
C ILE A 20 -8.92 -7.94 7.44
N VAL A 21 -8.12 -8.71 6.70
CA VAL A 21 -7.09 -8.18 5.81
C VAL A 21 -7.72 -7.39 4.69
N ASP A 22 -8.76 -7.91 4.03
CA ASP A 22 -9.42 -7.24 2.90
C ASP A 22 -10.08 -5.91 3.32
N GLU A 23 -10.82 -5.91 4.44
CA GLU A 23 -11.47 -4.70 4.97
C GLU A 23 -10.44 -3.65 5.44
N GLY A 24 -9.39 -4.10 6.13
CA GLY A 24 -8.29 -3.26 6.58
C GLY A 24 -7.50 -2.67 5.41
N LEU A 25 -7.25 -3.47 4.37
CA LEU A 25 -6.62 -3.02 3.14
C LEU A 25 -7.51 -1.99 2.47
N SER A 26 -8.74 -2.33 2.12
CA SER A 26 -9.68 -1.47 1.39
C SER A 26 -9.81 -0.08 2.03
N THR A 27 -9.90 -0.02 3.36
CA THR A 27 -9.99 1.24 4.12
C THR A 27 -8.72 2.10 4.02
N THR A 28 -7.54 1.49 3.99
CA THR A 28 -6.27 2.24 3.82
C THR A 28 -5.88 2.45 2.37
N LEU A 29 -6.32 1.56 1.48
CA LEU A 29 -6.02 1.52 0.06
C LEU A 29 -6.53 2.80 -0.61
N GLY A 30 -7.78 3.19 -0.35
CA GLY A 30 -8.35 4.41 -0.91
C GLY A 30 -7.56 5.66 -0.53
N ARG A 31 -7.11 5.77 0.73
CA ARG A 31 -6.29 6.92 1.18
C ARG A 31 -4.88 6.89 0.57
N THR A 32 -4.22 5.73 0.58
CA THR A 32 -2.87 5.57 0.03
C THR A 32 -2.86 5.84 -1.48
N ILE A 33 -3.83 5.30 -2.23
CA ILE A 33 -3.97 5.57 -3.65
C ILE A 33 -4.19 7.06 -3.89
N ASN A 34 -5.10 7.72 -3.17
CA ASN A 34 -5.38 9.13 -3.38
C ASN A 34 -4.16 10.04 -3.16
N THR A 35 -3.37 9.79 -2.11
CA THR A 35 -2.11 10.52 -1.87
C THR A 35 -1.04 10.19 -2.92
N SER A 36 -0.89 8.93 -3.32
CA SER A 36 0.06 8.55 -4.38
C SER A 36 -0.32 9.13 -5.74
N SER A 37 -1.61 9.19 -6.08
CA SER A 37 -2.10 9.76 -7.35
C SER A 37 -1.90 11.27 -7.41
N THR A 38 -2.21 11.98 -6.32
CA THR A 38 -1.99 13.44 -6.26
C THR A 38 -0.52 13.80 -6.37
N THR A 39 0.38 13.06 -5.71
CA THR A 39 1.83 13.25 -5.86
C THR A 39 2.31 12.92 -7.27
N LEU A 40 1.79 11.86 -7.91
CA LEU A 40 2.08 11.54 -9.30
C LEU A 40 1.65 12.65 -10.26
N VAL A 41 0.46 13.23 -10.08
CA VAL A 41 -0.02 14.36 -10.91
C VAL A 41 0.93 15.57 -10.79
N VAL A 42 1.35 15.90 -9.58
CA VAL A 42 2.31 17.01 -9.34
C VAL A 42 3.65 16.72 -10.00
N LEU A 43 4.21 15.52 -9.81
CA LEU A 43 5.48 15.13 -10.43
C LEU A 43 5.39 15.09 -11.95
N PHE A 44 4.25 14.70 -12.51
CA PHE A 44 4.03 14.69 -13.95
C PHE A 44 3.98 16.11 -14.52
N ALA A 45 3.31 17.04 -13.84
CA ALA A 45 3.34 18.45 -14.20
C ALA A 45 4.77 19.01 -14.11
N MET A 46 5.52 18.70 -13.05
CA MET A 46 6.92 19.10 -12.90
C MET A 46 7.84 18.45 -13.94
N PHE A 47 7.54 17.25 -14.42
CA PHE A 47 8.31 16.59 -15.47
C PHE A 47 8.09 17.26 -16.84
N LEU A 48 6.86 17.68 -17.15
CA LEU A 48 6.52 18.37 -18.40
C LEU A 48 6.99 19.84 -18.41
N PHE A 49 6.77 20.57 -17.32
CA PHE A 49 7.05 22.01 -17.21
C PHE A 49 8.39 22.34 -16.53
N GLY A 50 9.07 21.35 -15.95
CA GLY A 50 10.35 21.53 -15.28
C GLY A 50 11.52 21.59 -16.25
N GLY A 51 12.57 22.31 -15.83
CA GLY A 51 13.82 22.41 -16.59
C GLY A 51 14.56 21.06 -16.68
N ASP A 52 15.43 20.93 -17.69
CA ASP A 52 16.11 19.67 -18.00
C ASP A 52 16.95 19.11 -16.84
N THR A 53 17.47 19.99 -15.98
CA THR A 53 18.26 19.61 -14.80
C THR A 53 17.50 18.73 -13.80
N ILE A 54 16.16 18.89 -13.68
CA ILE A 54 15.36 18.14 -12.70
C ILE A 54 14.59 16.96 -13.29
N LYS A 55 14.53 16.82 -14.62
CA LYS A 55 13.75 15.75 -15.28
C LYS A 55 14.22 14.35 -14.89
N GLY A 56 15.53 14.12 -14.78
CA GLY A 56 16.08 12.83 -14.35
C GLY A 56 15.65 12.45 -12.92
N PHE A 57 15.63 13.43 -12.02
CA PHE A 57 15.17 13.23 -10.64
C PHE A 57 13.65 12.98 -10.59
N MET A 58 12.85 13.76 -11.32
CA MET A 58 11.39 13.56 -11.41
C MET A 58 11.04 12.18 -11.98
N PHE A 59 11.76 11.71 -13.00
CA PHE A 59 11.57 10.37 -13.57
C PHE A 59 11.83 9.26 -12.54
N ALA A 60 12.93 9.35 -11.79
CA ALA A 60 13.23 8.40 -10.73
C ALA A 60 12.16 8.38 -9.63
N MET A 61 11.63 9.55 -9.25
CA MET A 61 10.54 9.67 -8.27
C MET A 61 9.24 9.03 -8.76
N ILE A 62 8.86 9.24 -10.02
CA ILE A 62 7.65 8.65 -10.61
C ILE A 62 7.75 7.12 -10.60
N VAL A 63 8.87 6.56 -11.06
CA VAL A 63 9.11 5.11 -11.05
C VAL A 63 9.11 4.56 -9.61
N GLY A 64 9.77 5.25 -8.69
CA GLY A 64 9.82 4.86 -7.28
C GLY A 64 8.44 4.81 -6.62
N ILE A 65 7.59 5.81 -6.87
CA ILE A 65 6.22 5.85 -6.32
C ILE A 65 5.36 4.76 -6.95
N LEU A 66 5.44 4.52 -8.26
CA LEU A 66 4.67 3.46 -8.92
C LEU A 66 5.04 2.07 -8.37
N VAL A 67 6.34 1.75 -8.32
CA VAL A 67 6.81 0.44 -7.82
C VAL A 67 6.55 0.32 -6.32
N GLY A 68 6.77 1.36 -5.53
CA GLY A 68 6.56 1.36 -4.08
C GLY A 68 5.08 1.21 -3.70
N THR A 69 4.19 1.94 -4.39
CA THR A 69 2.74 1.87 -4.14
C THR A 69 2.21 0.50 -4.53
N TYR A 70 2.59 -0.02 -5.69
CA TYR A 70 2.19 -1.36 -6.11
C TYR A 70 2.73 -2.44 -5.16
N SER A 71 4.01 -2.40 -4.81
CA SER A 71 4.66 -3.38 -3.93
C SER A 71 4.02 -3.41 -2.54
N SER A 72 3.78 -2.24 -1.94
CA SER A 72 3.21 -2.18 -0.59
C SER A 72 1.75 -2.65 -0.53
N LEU A 73 1.00 -2.57 -1.63
CA LEU A 73 -0.41 -2.96 -1.67
C LEU A 73 -0.61 -4.42 -2.08
N PHE A 74 0.14 -4.89 -3.08
CA PHE A 74 -0.07 -6.21 -3.69
C PHE A 74 0.92 -7.28 -3.24
N ILE A 75 2.12 -6.90 -2.78
CA ILE A 75 3.14 -7.87 -2.32
C ILE A 75 3.15 -7.97 -0.80
N ALA A 76 3.03 -6.85 -0.09
CA ALA A 76 3.08 -6.84 1.37
C ALA A 76 1.86 -7.50 2.02
N SER A 77 0.66 -7.33 1.44
CA SER A 77 -0.61 -7.89 1.94
C SER A 77 -0.66 -9.43 1.95
N PRO A 78 -0.30 -10.14 0.85
CA PRO A 78 -0.25 -11.60 0.87
C PRO A 78 0.91 -12.14 1.73
N ILE A 79 2.07 -11.47 1.77
CA ILE A 79 3.17 -11.85 2.66
C ILE A 79 2.75 -11.77 4.12
N MET A 80 2.01 -10.72 4.50
CA MET A 80 1.46 -10.57 5.84
C MET A 80 0.48 -11.70 6.16
N TYR A 81 -0.43 -12.03 5.24
CA TYR A 81 -1.38 -13.11 5.40
C TYR A 81 -0.68 -14.46 5.61
N ASP A 82 0.35 -14.77 4.80
CA ASP A 82 1.05 -16.06 4.88
C ASP A 82 1.94 -16.17 6.12
N THR A 83 2.55 -15.07 6.55
CA THR A 83 3.36 -15.01 7.79
C THR A 83 2.48 -15.25 9.02
N ILE A 84 1.29 -14.65 9.08
CA ILE A 84 0.39 -14.80 10.23
C ILE A 84 -0.27 -16.19 10.25
N LYS A 85 -0.60 -16.76 9.08
CA LYS A 85 -1.07 -18.14 8.96
C LYS A 85 -0.07 -19.16 9.52
N LYS A 86 1.24 -18.90 9.41
CA LYS A 86 2.29 -19.75 10.02
C LYS A 86 2.44 -19.57 11.53
N LEU A 87 2.04 -18.43 12.07
CA LEU A 87 2.20 -18.07 13.49
C LEU A 87 0.98 -18.46 14.36
N ASP A 88 -0.21 -18.65 13.78
CA ASP A 88 -1.40 -19.10 14.51
C ASP A 88 -1.91 -20.48 14.03
N PRO A 89 -1.49 -21.59 14.67
CA PRO A 89 -1.93 -22.95 14.32
C PRO A 89 -3.39 -23.25 14.69
N LYS A 90 -4.17 -22.28 15.21
CA LYS A 90 -5.61 -22.44 15.47
C LYS A 90 -6.51 -22.10 14.27
N VAL A 91 -5.94 -21.65 13.15
CA VAL A 91 -6.66 -21.51 11.88
C VAL A 91 -6.72 -22.88 11.18
N LYS A 92 -7.51 -23.80 11.74
CA LYS A 92 -8.03 -24.97 11.05
C LYS A 92 -9.55 -24.89 11.01
#